data_AF-A0A9D1ERS9-F1
#
_entry.id   AF-A0A9D1ERS9-F1
#
_cell.length_a   1.000
_cell.length_b   1.000
_cell.length_c   1.000
_cell.angle_alpha   90.00
_cell.angle_beta   90.00
_cell.angle_gamma   90.00
#
_symmetry.space_group_name_H-M   'P 1'
#
loop_
_entity.id
_entity.type
_entity.pdbx_description
1 polymer ?
#
loop_
_entity_poly.entity_id
_entity_poly.type
_entity_poly.pdbx_seq_one_letter_code
_entity_poly.pdbx_strand_id
1 'polypeptide(L)'
;MRQRKLKKELAGYTVPDFGPEGLENTLEAVQNVLHPERERMAKGQFFLDQLRFIRMGTWARKAGVAFLMIWCLFFGRTRTEGTALTLFSMTAIFLCLSGAWELGGLLRPGLLELQMTARNSLDRILLARLVLFGVFDGMVLVGIALAGSAFGCGKSWQLLLYSAAPYLAAAGGFLTILNRGREENAFLGCAAWSCFLCGALYCLTISGWKLYAESAGPVWLGAGLAGVAATVWKSAELLKKAGGNRNEINIGASV
;
A
#
# COMPACT_ATOMS: atom_id res chain seq x y z
N MET A 1 -16.52 -4.92 55.85
CA MET A 1 -15.55 -6.04 56.05
C MET A 1 -14.29 -5.93 55.19
N ARG A 2 -14.35 -5.51 53.92
CA ARG A 2 -13.19 -5.43 53.00
C ARG A 2 -12.03 -4.54 53.47
N GLN A 3 -12.33 -3.39 54.09
CA GLN A 3 -11.30 -2.47 54.58
C GLN A 3 -10.52 -2.97 55.80
N ARG A 4 -11.16 -3.75 56.69
CA ARG A 4 -10.47 -4.36 57.84
C ARG A 4 -9.50 -5.46 57.40
N LYS A 5 -9.82 -6.19 56.33
CA LYS A 5 -8.92 -7.17 55.70
C LYS A 5 -7.70 -6.49 55.07
N LEU A 6 -7.92 -5.44 54.28
CA LEU A 6 -6.84 -4.66 53.66
C LEU A 6 -5.88 -4.09 54.71
N LYS A 7 -6.41 -3.50 55.79
CA LYS A 7 -5.60 -2.92 56.86
C LYS A 7 -4.75 -3.96 57.59
N LYS A 8 -5.23 -5.21 57.66
CA LYS A 8 -4.53 -6.33 58.30
C LYS A 8 -3.41 -6.89 57.40
N GLU A 9 -3.62 -6.89 56.08
CA GLU A 9 -2.58 -7.29 55.12
C GLU A 9 -1.50 -6.23 54.93
N LEU A 10 -1.87 -4.94 54.88
CA LEU A 10 -0.87 -3.85 54.85
C LEU A 10 -0.03 -3.80 56.13
N ALA A 11 -0.60 -4.13 57.29
CA ALA A 11 0.13 -4.16 58.56
C ALA A 11 1.15 -5.31 58.65
N GLY A 12 1.03 -6.34 57.81
CA GLY A 12 2.00 -7.45 57.71
C GLY A 12 2.98 -7.29 56.55
N TYR A 13 2.86 -6.22 55.76
CA TYR A 13 3.74 -5.97 54.62
C TYR A 13 4.99 -5.24 55.10
N THR A 14 6.08 -5.97 55.28
CA THR A 14 7.41 -5.40 55.46
C THR A 14 8.00 -5.13 54.10
N VAL A 15 8.42 -3.88 53.86
CA VAL A 15 9.16 -3.51 52.65
C VAL A 15 10.39 -4.42 52.58
N PRO A 16 10.58 -5.20 51.50
CA PRO A 16 11.74 -6.07 51.38
C PRO A 16 13.03 -5.25 51.47
N ASP A 17 14.03 -5.76 52.17
CA ASP A 17 15.31 -5.07 52.32
C ASP A 17 15.96 -4.79 50.97
N PHE A 18 16.65 -3.66 50.89
CA PHE A 18 17.31 -3.16 49.69
C PHE A 18 18.43 -4.12 49.26
N GLY A 19 18.10 -5.09 48.40
CA GLY A 19 19.06 -5.99 47.79
C GLY A 19 19.76 -5.33 46.60
N PRO A 20 21.11 -5.36 46.51
CA PRO A 20 21.84 -4.81 45.36
C PRO A 20 21.40 -5.44 44.03
N GLU A 21 20.99 -6.70 44.07
CA GLU A 21 20.46 -7.46 42.93
C GLU A 21 19.09 -6.94 42.46
N GLY A 22 18.24 -6.43 43.37
CA GLY A 22 16.96 -5.80 43.01
C GLY A 22 17.13 -4.43 42.36
N LEU A 23 18.19 -3.70 42.74
CA LEU A 23 18.56 -2.42 42.14
C LEU A 23 19.10 -2.62 40.71
N GLU A 24 19.97 -3.61 40.50
CA GLU A 24 20.48 -3.93 39.15
C GLU A 24 19.35 -4.37 38.21
N ASN A 25 18.46 -5.24 38.67
CA ASN A 25 17.30 -5.67 37.88
C ASN A 25 16.32 -4.52 37.56
N THR A 26 16.13 -3.59 38.49
CA THR A 26 15.30 -2.40 38.23
C THR A 26 16.02 -1.39 37.35
N LEU A 27 17.34 -1.24 37.45
CA LEU A 27 18.14 -0.42 36.55
C LEU A 27 18.14 -0.97 35.13
N GLU A 28 18.30 -2.29 34.93
CA GLU A 28 18.18 -2.93 33.61
C GLU A 28 16.76 -2.80 33.04
N ALA A 29 15.73 -3.03 33.87
CA ALA A 29 14.34 -2.87 33.44
C ALA A 29 14.05 -1.41 33.03
N VAL A 30 14.52 -0.45 33.82
CA VAL A 30 14.41 0.98 33.49
C VAL A 30 15.21 1.31 32.25
N GLN A 31 16.41 0.77 32.07
CA GLN A 31 17.26 1.02 30.90
C GLN A 31 16.67 0.44 29.60
N ASN A 32 16.00 -0.71 29.67
CA ASN A 32 15.22 -1.28 28.57
C ASN A 32 13.97 -0.44 28.23
N VAL A 33 13.32 0.15 29.24
CA VAL A 33 12.19 1.08 29.05
C VAL A 33 12.65 2.46 28.54
N LEU A 34 13.83 2.93 28.95
CA LEU A 34 14.41 4.23 28.57
C LEU A 34 15.00 4.21 27.15
N HIS A 35 15.46 3.04 26.69
CA HIS A 35 16.01 2.84 25.35
C HIS A 35 15.15 1.85 24.53
N PRO A 36 13.89 2.20 24.20
CA PRO A 36 13.04 1.37 23.35
C PRO A 36 13.57 1.27 21.90
N GLU A 37 14.65 1.99 21.57
CA GLU A 37 15.40 1.82 20.32
C GLU A 37 16.15 0.47 20.24
N ARG A 38 16.45 -0.20 21.37
CA ARG A 38 17.09 -1.53 21.36
C ARG A 38 16.14 -2.66 21.01
N GLU A 39 14.86 -2.55 21.36
CA GLU A 39 13.80 -3.48 20.90
C GLU A 39 13.19 -3.06 19.55
N ARG A 40 13.69 -1.99 18.95
CA ARG A 40 13.22 -1.51 17.66
C ARG A 40 13.67 -2.50 16.60
N MET A 41 12.74 -3.37 16.19
CA MET A 41 12.91 -4.30 15.07
C MET A 41 13.72 -3.63 13.94
N ALA A 42 14.74 -4.34 13.48
CA ALA A 42 15.57 -3.87 12.37
C ALA A 42 14.67 -3.54 11.19
N LYS A 43 14.93 -2.42 10.51
CA LYS A 43 14.06 -1.91 9.43
C LYS A 43 13.71 -2.99 8.40
N GLY A 44 14.65 -3.87 8.05
CA GLY A 44 14.43 -4.99 7.13
C GLY A 44 13.54 -6.11 7.68
N GLN A 45 13.65 -6.44 8.97
CA GLN A 45 12.78 -7.43 9.62
C GLN A 45 11.33 -6.93 9.67
N PHE A 46 11.14 -5.63 9.93
CA PHE A 46 9.83 -5.01 9.85
C PHE A 46 9.21 -5.12 8.45
N PHE A 47 9.99 -4.93 7.37
CA PHE A 47 9.50 -5.12 5.99
C PHE A 47 9.12 -6.58 5.69
N LEU A 48 9.92 -7.55 6.13
CA LEU A 48 9.62 -8.98 5.98
C LEU A 48 8.38 -9.40 6.78
N ASP A 49 8.21 -8.85 7.98
CA ASP A 49 7.02 -9.07 8.78
C ASP A 49 5.79 -8.44 8.13
N GLN A 50 5.91 -7.27 7.49
CA GLN A 50 4.81 -6.68 6.71
C GLN A 50 4.40 -7.58 5.53
N LEU A 51 5.34 -8.27 4.87
CA LEU A 51 5.03 -9.24 3.81
C LEU A 51 4.18 -10.41 4.34
N ARG A 52 4.53 -10.94 5.52
CA ARG A 52 3.79 -12.02 6.18
C ARG A 52 2.41 -11.57 6.67
N PHE A 53 2.26 -10.31 7.04
CA PHE A 53 1.01 -9.76 7.59
C PHE A 53 -0.01 -9.35 6.52
N ILE A 54 0.40 -9.25 5.24
CA ILE A 54 -0.53 -9.04 4.13
C ILE A 54 -1.40 -10.29 3.98
N ARG A 55 -2.72 -10.10 3.84
CA ARG A 55 -3.65 -11.22 3.68
C ARG A 55 -3.25 -12.07 2.48
N MET A 56 -3.16 -13.39 2.69
CA MET A 56 -2.85 -14.37 1.63
C MET A 56 -3.80 -14.24 0.42
N GLY A 57 -5.06 -13.85 0.66
CA GLY A 57 -6.04 -13.60 -0.39
C GLY A 57 -5.66 -12.46 -1.35
N THR A 58 -4.85 -11.48 -0.94
CA THR A 58 -4.40 -10.39 -1.82
C THR A 58 -3.32 -10.88 -2.80
N TRP A 59 -2.41 -11.73 -2.32
CA TRP A 59 -1.45 -12.42 -3.19
C TRP A 59 -2.15 -13.36 -4.17
N ALA A 60 -3.14 -14.12 -3.70
CA ALA A 60 -3.94 -15.00 -4.55
C ALA A 60 -4.69 -14.23 -5.65
N ARG A 61 -5.25 -13.05 -5.34
CA ARG A 61 -5.91 -12.18 -6.34
C ARG A 61 -4.92 -11.67 -7.39
N LYS A 62 -3.75 -11.16 -6.97
CA LYS A 62 -2.71 -10.70 -7.91
C LYS A 62 -2.21 -11.83 -8.81
N ALA A 63 -1.97 -13.01 -8.22
CA ALA A 63 -1.59 -14.21 -8.95
C ALA A 63 -2.69 -14.65 -9.94
N GLY A 64 -3.96 -14.60 -9.52
CA GLY A 64 -5.10 -14.90 -10.39
C GLY A 64 -5.22 -13.96 -11.58
N VAL A 65 -5.05 -12.65 -11.37
CA VAL A 65 -5.04 -11.65 -12.46
C VAL A 65 -3.88 -11.89 -13.42
N ALA A 66 -2.67 -12.14 -12.90
CA ALA A 66 -1.51 -12.44 -13.73
C ALA A 66 -1.69 -13.75 -14.52
N PHE A 67 -2.20 -14.80 -13.88
CA PHE A 67 -2.48 -16.08 -14.51
C PHE A 67 -3.53 -15.95 -15.62
N LEU A 68 -4.62 -15.23 -15.37
CA LEU A 68 -5.67 -14.99 -16.35
C LEU A 68 -5.14 -14.23 -17.57
N MET A 69 -4.23 -13.27 -17.35
CA MET A 69 -3.58 -12.57 -18.45
C MET A 69 -2.68 -13.51 -19.27
N ILE A 70 -1.85 -14.33 -18.63
CA ILE A 70 -0.99 -15.31 -19.32
C ILE A 70 -1.84 -16.33 -20.08
N TRP A 71 -2.92 -16.82 -19.48
CA TRP A 71 -3.88 -17.70 -20.13
C TRP A 71 -4.49 -17.05 -21.38
N CYS A 72 -4.88 -15.78 -21.27
CA CYS A 72 -5.37 -14.99 -22.39
C CYS A 72 -4.31 -14.82 -23.50
N LEU A 73 -3.02 -14.70 -23.17
CA LEU A 73 -1.95 -14.65 -24.17
C LEU A 73 -1.75 -16.00 -24.86
N PHE A 74 -1.82 -17.09 -24.12
CA PHE A 74 -1.60 -18.44 -24.64
C PHE A 74 -2.72 -18.88 -25.62
N PHE A 75 -3.98 -18.66 -25.24
CA PHE A 75 -5.14 -19.05 -26.06
C PHE A 75 -5.60 -17.97 -27.04
N GLY A 76 -5.26 -16.70 -26.79
CA GLY A 76 -5.72 -15.55 -27.59
C GLY A 76 -4.89 -15.24 -28.83
N ARG A 77 -4.26 -16.24 -29.45
CA ARG A 77 -3.25 -16.14 -30.53
C ARG A 77 -3.73 -15.43 -31.82
N THR A 78 -4.98 -15.00 -31.89
CA THR A 78 -5.62 -14.32 -33.03
C THR A 78 -6.00 -12.86 -32.75
N ARG A 79 -5.38 -12.20 -31.75
CA ARG A 79 -5.71 -10.80 -31.42
C ARG A 79 -4.95 -9.78 -32.27
N THR A 80 -5.66 -8.73 -32.68
CA THR A 80 -5.07 -7.52 -33.26
C THR A 80 -4.23 -6.78 -32.21
N GLU A 81 -3.14 -6.15 -32.62
CA GLU A 81 -2.20 -5.47 -31.71
C GLU A 81 -2.90 -4.48 -30.75
N GLY A 82 -3.90 -3.74 -31.23
CA GLY A 82 -4.68 -2.80 -30.42
C GLY A 82 -5.55 -3.46 -29.34
N THR A 83 -6.14 -4.64 -29.60
CA THR A 83 -6.92 -5.35 -28.58
C THR A 83 -6.05 -6.05 -27.55
N ALA A 84 -4.82 -6.41 -27.89
CA ALA A 84 -3.86 -6.90 -26.90
C ALA A 84 -3.50 -5.79 -25.91
N LEU A 85 -3.12 -4.61 -26.41
CA LEU A 85 -2.66 -3.48 -25.58
C LEU A 85 -3.71 -2.92 -24.63
N THR A 86 -5.00 -2.94 -25.02
CA THR A 86 -6.09 -2.60 -24.10
C THR A 86 -6.21 -3.58 -22.94
N LEU A 87 -5.98 -4.87 -23.17
CA LEU A 87 -6.03 -5.89 -22.12
C LEU A 87 -4.85 -5.78 -21.16
N PHE A 88 -3.66 -5.45 -21.66
CA PHE A 88 -2.52 -5.11 -20.80
C PHE A 88 -2.87 -3.92 -19.90
N SER A 89 -3.49 -2.89 -20.46
CA SER A 89 -3.93 -1.69 -19.73
C SER A 89 -4.98 -2.02 -18.67
N MET A 90 -5.98 -2.84 -19.00
CA MET A 90 -7.02 -3.26 -18.05
C MET A 90 -6.45 -4.14 -16.93
N THR A 91 -5.58 -5.09 -17.27
CA THR A 91 -4.89 -5.94 -16.29
C THR A 91 -4.12 -5.10 -15.28
N ALA A 92 -3.47 -4.03 -15.75
CA ALA A 92 -2.74 -3.09 -14.89
C ALA A 92 -3.69 -2.37 -13.90
N ILE A 93 -4.87 -1.93 -14.35
CA ILE A 93 -5.88 -1.30 -13.48
C ILE A 93 -6.38 -2.30 -12.43
N PHE A 94 -6.66 -3.55 -12.81
CA PHE A 94 -7.11 -4.59 -11.88
C PHE A 94 -6.05 -4.99 -10.84
N LEU A 95 -4.77 -5.06 -11.23
CA LEU A 95 -3.66 -5.26 -10.30
C LEU A 95 -3.64 -4.16 -9.24
N CYS A 96 -3.77 -2.91 -9.67
CA CYS A 96 -3.82 -1.77 -8.75
C CYS A 96 -5.03 -1.82 -7.80
N LEU A 97 -6.21 -2.18 -8.31
CA LEU A 97 -7.45 -2.28 -7.51
C LEU A 97 -7.33 -3.33 -6.40
N SER A 98 -6.61 -4.43 -6.66
CA SER A 98 -6.37 -5.47 -5.65
C SER A 98 -5.58 -4.94 -4.43
N GLY A 99 -4.60 -4.05 -4.67
CA GLY A 99 -3.85 -3.37 -3.62
C GLY A 99 -4.71 -2.34 -2.89
N ALA A 100 -5.53 -1.58 -3.62
CA ALA A 100 -6.46 -0.61 -3.04
C ALA A 100 -7.48 -1.25 -2.08
N TRP A 101 -7.94 -2.48 -2.38
CA TRP A 101 -8.80 -3.24 -1.47
C TRP A 101 -8.14 -3.48 -0.11
N GLU A 102 -6.88 -3.88 -0.10
CA GLU A 102 -6.13 -4.13 1.15
C GLU A 102 -5.86 -2.82 1.89
N LEU A 103 -5.49 -1.75 1.17
CA LEU A 103 -5.24 -0.42 1.76
C LEU A 103 -6.50 0.17 2.37
N GLY A 104 -7.64 0.08 1.67
CA GLY A 104 -8.93 0.55 2.19
C GLY A 104 -9.36 -0.17 3.46
N GLY A 105 -8.99 -1.46 3.61
CA GLY A 105 -9.20 -2.23 4.84
C GLY A 105 -8.43 -1.69 6.04
N LEU A 106 -7.23 -1.14 5.82
CA LEU A 106 -6.37 -0.58 6.87
C LEU A 106 -6.81 0.82 7.28
N LEU A 107 -7.28 1.61 6.32
CA LEU A 107 -7.73 2.99 6.53
C LEU A 107 -9.17 3.07 7.06
N ARG A 108 -9.76 1.94 7.48
CA ARG A 108 -11.11 1.91 8.07
C ARG A 108 -11.16 2.79 9.32
N PRO A 109 -12.23 3.60 9.51
CA PRO A 109 -12.29 4.60 10.57
C PRO A 109 -11.94 4.08 11.97
N GLY A 110 -12.52 2.94 12.37
CA GLY A 110 -12.27 2.37 13.70
C GLY A 110 -10.86 1.82 13.91
N LEU A 111 -10.22 1.26 12.87
CA LEU A 111 -8.83 0.78 12.97
C LEU A 111 -7.85 1.95 12.93
N LEU A 112 -8.17 2.98 12.13
CA LEU A 112 -7.37 4.19 12.00
C LEU A 112 -7.33 4.96 13.32
N GLU A 113 -8.44 5.08 14.05
CA GLU A 113 -8.48 5.72 15.37
C GLU A 113 -7.62 4.99 16.41
N LEU A 114 -7.69 3.66 16.45
CA LEU A 114 -6.83 2.82 17.29
C LEU A 114 -5.35 2.94 16.92
N GLN A 115 -5.04 3.12 15.64
CA GLN A 115 -3.66 3.23 15.18
C GLN A 115 -3.10 4.66 15.28
N MET A 116 -3.95 5.69 15.31
CA MET A 116 -3.57 7.09 15.57
C MET A 116 -3.20 7.34 17.03
N THR A 117 -3.79 6.57 17.96
CA THR A 117 -3.39 6.57 19.38
C THR A 117 -2.09 5.80 19.61
N ALA A 118 -1.76 4.85 18.73
CA ALA A 118 -0.47 4.17 18.71
C ALA A 118 0.62 5.11 18.20
N ARG A 119 1.58 5.43 19.08
CA ARG A 119 2.45 6.58 18.93
C ARG A 119 3.16 6.68 17.57
N ASN A 120 3.59 5.64 16.83
CA ASN A 120 4.58 5.81 15.73
C ASN A 120 4.56 4.83 14.53
N SER A 121 3.45 4.18 14.19
CA SER A 121 3.52 3.04 13.24
C SER A 121 2.68 3.17 11.97
N LEU A 122 1.59 3.95 11.93
CA LEU A 122 0.66 3.90 10.80
C LEU A 122 1.27 4.42 9.49
N ASP A 123 1.94 5.58 9.52
CA ASP A 123 2.61 6.18 8.36
C ASP A 123 3.67 5.24 7.76
N ARG A 124 4.49 4.62 8.61
CA ARG A 124 5.54 3.67 8.21
C ARG A 124 4.96 2.37 7.66
N ILE A 125 3.90 1.84 8.27
CA ILE A 125 3.20 0.65 7.78
C ILE A 125 2.58 0.94 6.42
N LEU A 126 1.89 2.07 6.27
CA LEU A 126 1.22 2.46 5.04
C LEU A 126 2.23 2.67 3.91
N LEU A 127 3.33 3.39 4.17
CA LEU A 127 4.41 3.59 3.20
C LEU A 127 5.05 2.25 2.81
N ALA A 128 5.33 1.37 3.78
CA ALA A 128 5.90 0.06 3.50
C ALA A 128 4.98 -0.78 2.58
N ARG A 129 3.67 -0.78 2.84
CA ARG A 129 2.68 -1.51 2.02
C ARG A 129 2.51 -0.89 0.64
N LEU A 130 2.51 0.43 0.52
CA LEU A 130 2.48 1.13 -0.77
C LEU A 130 3.68 0.75 -1.63
N VAL A 131 4.89 0.78 -1.05
CA VAL A 131 6.12 0.40 -1.75
C VAL A 131 6.09 -1.09 -2.12
N LEU A 132 5.70 -1.98 -1.21
CA LEU A 132 5.61 -3.42 -1.48
C LEU A 132 4.64 -3.73 -2.62
N PHE A 133 3.45 -3.11 -2.62
CA PHE A 133 2.49 -3.32 -3.70
C PHE A 133 2.96 -2.74 -5.02
N GLY A 134 3.56 -1.55 -5.02
CA GLY A 134 4.11 -0.93 -6.22
C GLY A 134 5.25 -1.75 -6.83
N VAL A 135 6.19 -2.24 -6.01
CA VAL A 135 7.30 -3.09 -6.47
C VAL A 135 6.77 -4.40 -7.04
N PHE A 136 5.87 -5.08 -6.34
CA PHE A 136 5.33 -6.35 -6.80
C PHE A 136 4.49 -6.20 -8.08
N ASP A 137 3.63 -5.18 -8.15
CA ASP A 137 2.84 -4.90 -9.36
C ASP A 137 3.77 -4.54 -10.53
N GLY A 138 4.82 -3.77 -10.28
CA GLY A 138 5.84 -3.46 -11.28
C GLY A 138 6.52 -4.73 -11.82
N MET A 139 6.91 -5.66 -10.93
CA MET A 139 7.49 -6.95 -11.34
C MET A 139 6.51 -7.77 -12.18
N VAL A 140 5.25 -7.82 -11.78
CA VAL A 140 4.19 -8.54 -12.53
C VAL A 140 3.96 -7.90 -13.90
N LEU A 141 3.89 -6.57 -13.99
CA LEU A 141 3.74 -5.86 -15.27
C LEU A 141 4.92 -6.09 -16.21
N VAL A 142 6.16 -6.06 -15.68
CA VAL A 142 7.36 -6.39 -16.46
C VAL A 142 7.30 -7.84 -16.97
N GLY A 143 6.97 -8.81 -16.10
CA GLY A 143 6.85 -10.21 -16.49
C GLY A 143 5.79 -10.43 -17.57
N ILE A 144 4.62 -9.81 -17.42
CA ILE A 144 3.52 -9.87 -18.39
C ILE A 144 3.91 -9.20 -19.71
N ALA A 145 4.61 -8.05 -19.69
CA ALA A 145 5.09 -7.38 -20.90
C ALA A 145 6.14 -8.19 -21.66
N LEU A 146 7.07 -8.85 -20.94
CA LEU A 146 8.05 -9.75 -21.55
C LEU A 146 7.38 -10.97 -22.16
N ALA A 147 6.42 -11.59 -21.46
CA ALA A 147 5.64 -12.69 -22.00
C ALA A 147 4.88 -12.26 -23.25
N GLY A 148 4.19 -11.11 -23.22
CA GLY A 148 3.48 -10.54 -24.37
C GLY A 148 4.38 -10.32 -25.58
N SER A 149 5.61 -9.86 -25.36
CA SER A 149 6.58 -9.68 -26.44
C SER A 149 7.04 -11.03 -27.01
N ALA A 150 7.27 -12.04 -26.16
CA ALA A 150 7.60 -13.40 -26.60
C ALA A 150 6.48 -14.07 -27.41
N PHE A 151 5.22 -13.73 -27.12
CA PHE A 151 4.05 -14.17 -27.89
C PHE A 151 3.77 -13.32 -29.16
N GLY A 152 4.59 -12.30 -29.44
CA GLY A 152 4.48 -11.48 -30.66
C GLY A 152 3.46 -10.35 -30.60
N CYS A 153 2.99 -9.94 -29.42
CA CYS A 153 1.99 -8.87 -29.26
C CYS A 153 2.57 -7.44 -29.38
N GLY A 154 3.87 -7.30 -29.64
CA GLY A 154 4.56 -6.02 -29.79
C GLY A 154 5.91 -5.94 -29.08
N LYS A 155 6.53 -4.75 -29.10
CA LYS A 155 7.80 -4.48 -28.42
C LYS A 155 7.57 -4.40 -26.91
N SER A 156 8.43 -5.05 -26.12
CA SER A 156 8.31 -5.10 -24.65
C SER A 156 8.21 -3.72 -23.99
N TRP A 157 8.96 -2.72 -24.48
CA TRP A 157 8.92 -1.36 -23.93
C TRP A 157 7.58 -0.65 -24.16
N GLN A 158 6.90 -0.91 -25.30
CA GLN A 158 5.58 -0.34 -25.60
C GLN A 158 4.51 -0.96 -24.70
N LEU A 159 4.55 -2.29 -24.57
CA LEU A 159 3.69 -3.05 -23.67
C LEU A 159 3.83 -2.57 -22.22
N LEU A 160 5.05 -2.31 -21.78
CA LEU A 160 5.33 -1.80 -20.45
C LEU A 160 4.82 -0.37 -20.27
N LEU A 161 5.11 0.53 -21.22
CA LEU A 161 4.68 1.92 -21.13
C LEU A 161 3.16 2.07 -21.11
N TYR A 162 2.48 1.38 -22.03
CA TYR A 162 1.02 1.44 -22.18
C TYR A 162 0.27 0.75 -21.05
N SER A 163 0.91 -0.11 -20.26
CA SER A 163 0.33 -0.67 -19.03
C SER A 163 0.70 0.13 -17.76
N ALA A 164 1.91 0.70 -17.71
CA ALA A 164 2.38 1.48 -16.57
C ALA A 164 1.62 2.81 -16.42
N ALA A 165 1.35 3.51 -17.52
CA ALA A 165 0.61 4.77 -17.46
C ALA A 165 -0.83 4.63 -16.90
N PRO A 166 -1.68 3.70 -17.38
CA PRO A 166 -3.00 3.49 -16.78
C PRO A 166 -2.93 2.94 -15.35
N TYR A 167 -1.91 2.14 -15.01
CA TYR A 167 -1.64 1.74 -13.62
C TYR A 167 -1.43 2.96 -12.72
N LEU A 168 -0.56 3.89 -13.12
CA LEU A 168 -0.25 5.09 -12.34
C LEU A 168 -1.47 6.03 -12.24
N ALA A 169 -2.27 6.14 -13.30
CA ALA A 169 -3.53 6.88 -13.28
C ALA A 169 -4.55 6.26 -12.30
N ALA A 170 -4.67 4.92 -12.30
CA ALA A 170 -5.51 4.20 -11.34
C ALA A 170 -5.00 4.41 -9.90
N ALA A 171 -3.70 4.23 -9.66
CA ALA A 171 -3.07 4.41 -8.36
C ALA A 171 -3.26 5.83 -7.81
N GLY A 172 -3.07 6.86 -8.64
CA GLY A 172 -3.28 8.26 -8.27
C GLY A 172 -4.73 8.55 -7.90
N GLY A 173 -5.67 7.98 -8.66
CA GLY A 173 -7.11 8.07 -8.36
C GLY A 173 -7.47 7.38 -7.04
N PHE A 174 -6.99 6.16 -6.81
CA PHE A 174 -7.23 5.44 -5.55
C PHE A 174 -6.66 6.19 -4.35
N LEU A 175 -5.43 6.70 -4.44
CA LEU A 175 -4.85 7.52 -3.38
C LEU A 175 -5.67 8.79 -3.14
N THR A 176 -6.22 9.40 -4.19
CA THR A 176 -7.07 10.59 -4.07
C THR A 176 -8.40 10.27 -3.37
N ILE A 177 -9.01 9.14 -3.70
CA ILE A 177 -10.26 8.67 -3.07
C ILE A 177 -10.02 8.32 -1.61
N LEU A 178 -8.96 7.55 -1.32
CA LEU A 178 -8.55 7.20 0.04
C LEU A 178 -8.23 8.42 0.90
N ASN A 179 -7.69 9.48 0.28
CA ASN A 179 -7.34 10.72 0.97
C ASN A 179 -8.55 11.68 1.16
N ARG A 180 -9.63 11.51 0.40
CA ARG A 180 -10.81 12.40 0.43
C ARG A 180 -11.84 12.06 1.50
N GLY A 181 -11.90 10.84 2.03
CA GLY A 181 -12.90 10.56 3.05
C GLY A 181 -12.75 9.22 3.72
N ARG A 182 -12.84 9.26 5.06
CA ARG A 182 -13.05 8.16 6.03
C ARG A 182 -14.42 7.48 5.82
N GLU A 183 -14.89 7.38 4.59
CA GLU A 183 -16.18 6.78 4.31
C GLU A 183 -16.03 5.27 4.27
N GLU A 184 -16.98 4.59 4.89
CA GLU A 184 -17.15 3.13 4.85
C GLU A 184 -17.13 2.59 3.40
N ASN A 185 -17.44 3.46 2.44
CA ASN A 185 -17.56 3.20 1.01
C ASN A 185 -16.33 3.58 0.17
N ALA A 186 -15.18 3.91 0.75
CA ALA A 186 -13.96 4.25 -0.02
C ALA A 186 -13.58 3.16 -1.05
N PHE A 187 -13.89 1.89 -0.75
CA PHE A 187 -13.73 0.79 -1.69
C PHE A 187 -14.64 0.91 -2.92
N LEU A 188 -15.92 1.25 -2.74
CA LEU A 188 -16.86 1.46 -3.85
C LEU A 188 -16.39 2.59 -4.76
N GLY A 189 -15.81 3.66 -4.18
CA GLY A 189 -15.18 4.72 -4.95
C GLY A 189 -14.03 4.22 -5.82
N CYS A 190 -13.13 3.40 -5.27
CA CYS A 190 -12.02 2.82 -6.03
C CYS A 190 -12.51 1.87 -7.14
N ALA A 191 -13.53 1.05 -6.86
CA ALA A 191 -14.14 0.19 -7.86
C ALA A 191 -14.80 1.00 -8.99
N ALA A 192 -15.55 2.05 -8.64
CA ALA A 192 -16.17 2.95 -9.61
C ALA A 192 -15.13 3.66 -10.50
N TRP A 193 -14.03 4.14 -9.91
CA TRP A 193 -12.92 4.74 -10.66
C TRP A 193 -12.26 3.74 -11.62
N SER A 194 -12.08 2.50 -11.19
CA SER A 194 -11.53 1.43 -12.03
C SER A 194 -12.45 1.13 -13.21
N CYS A 195 -13.75 0.98 -12.95
CA CYS A 195 -14.75 0.76 -14.00
C CYS A 195 -14.80 1.93 -14.98
N PHE A 196 -14.73 3.17 -14.48
CA PHE A 196 -14.68 4.37 -15.31
C PHE A 196 -13.44 4.38 -16.22
N LEU A 197 -12.25 4.11 -15.68
CA LEU A 197 -11.02 4.04 -16.47
C LEU A 197 -11.06 2.92 -17.51
N CYS A 198 -11.52 1.73 -17.15
CA CYS A 198 -11.68 0.62 -18.09
C CYS A 198 -12.69 0.97 -19.21
N GLY A 199 -13.83 1.56 -18.85
CA GLY A 199 -14.84 2.01 -19.81
C GLY A 199 -14.30 3.09 -20.75
N ALA A 200 -13.60 4.10 -20.21
CA ALA A 200 -12.98 5.15 -21.00
C ALA A 200 -11.96 4.59 -21.99
N LEU A 201 -11.06 3.70 -21.54
CA LEU A 201 -10.08 3.05 -22.42
C LEU A 201 -10.78 2.23 -23.50
N TYR A 202 -11.81 1.46 -23.16
CA TYR A 202 -12.55 0.66 -24.13
C TYR A 202 -13.26 1.51 -25.18
N CYS A 203 -13.97 2.57 -24.75
CA CYS A 203 -14.63 3.52 -25.64
C CYS A 203 -13.64 4.21 -26.58
N LEU A 204 -12.49 4.67 -26.07
CA LEU A 204 -11.43 5.28 -26.89
C LEU A 204 -10.87 4.32 -27.94
N THR A 205 -10.82 3.03 -27.61
CA THR A 205 -10.34 2.00 -28.55
C THR A 205 -11.35 1.74 -29.67
N ILE A 206 -12.64 1.70 -29.36
CA ILE A 206 -13.71 1.52 -30.36
C ILE A 206 -13.88 2.76 -31.24
N SER A 207 -13.63 3.95 -30.70
CA SER A 207 -13.76 5.24 -31.40
C SER A 207 -12.74 5.45 -32.53
N GLY A 208 -11.88 4.47 -32.82
CA GLY A 208 -10.91 4.53 -33.91
C GLY A 208 -9.73 5.47 -33.66
N TRP A 209 -9.62 6.02 -32.45
CA TRP A 209 -8.46 6.81 -32.05
C TRP A 209 -7.23 5.90 -32.00
N LYS A 210 -6.14 6.32 -32.65
CA LYS A 210 -4.85 5.60 -32.67
C LYS A 210 -4.12 5.69 -31.32
N LEU A 211 -4.80 5.34 -30.24
CA LEU A 211 -4.35 5.47 -28.86
C LEU A 211 -3.05 4.69 -28.61
N TYR A 212 -2.85 3.59 -29.33
CA TYR A 212 -1.70 2.70 -29.18
C TYR A 212 -0.71 2.73 -30.36
N ALA A 213 -0.87 3.67 -31.30
CA ALA A 213 0.10 3.83 -32.39
C ALA A 213 1.45 4.29 -31.84
N GLU A 214 2.55 3.99 -32.55
CA GLU A 214 3.90 4.41 -32.11
C GLU A 214 4.00 5.93 -31.92
N SER A 215 3.22 6.72 -32.67
CA SER A 215 3.15 8.18 -32.54
C SER A 215 2.56 8.66 -31.20
N ALA A 216 1.81 7.82 -30.49
CA ALA A 216 1.23 8.14 -29.19
C ALA A 216 2.19 7.89 -28.02
N GLY A 217 3.35 7.27 -28.26
CA GLY A 217 4.36 6.97 -27.23
C GLY A 217 4.75 8.18 -26.35
N PRO A 218 5.03 9.37 -26.92
CA PRO A 218 5.34 10.56 -26.13
C PRO A 218 4.21 11.03 -25.22
N VAL A 219 2.95 10.91 -25.67
CA VAL A 219 1.77 11.29 -24.87
C VAL A 219 1.64 10.36 -23.66
N TRP A 220 1.83 9.06 -23.87
CA TRP A 220 1.81 8.08 -22.79
C TRP A 220 2.99 8.21 -21.83
N LEU A 221 4.18 8.59 -22.32
CA LEU A 221 5.31 8.96 -21.45
C LEU A 221 4.97 10.17 -20.58
N GLY A 222 4.41 11.22 -21.17
CA GLY A 222 3.96 12.40 -20.43
C GLY A 222 2.91 12.05 -19.37
N ALA A 223 1.91 11.23 -19.74
CA ALA A 223 0.89 10.74 -18.82
C ALA A 223 1.48 9.87 -17.70
N GLY A 224 2.46 9.03 -18.02
CA GLY A 224 3.20 8.22 -17.04
C GLY A 224 3.95 9.08 -16.03
N LEU A 225 4.73 10.06 -16.50
CA LEU A 225 5.47 11.01 -15.64
C LEU A 225 4.52 11.81 -14.75
N ALA A 226 3.42 12.32 -15.30
CA ALA A 226 2.38 12.99 -14.53
C ALA A 226 1.74 12.06 -13.49
N GLY A 227 1.52 10.79 -13.84
CA GLY A 227 1.02 9.76 -12.93
C GLY A 227 1.97 9.45 -11.78
N VAL A 228 3.29 9.38 -12.04
CA VAL A 228 4.30 9.25 -10.98
C VAL A 228 4.26 10.46 -10.06
N ALA A 229 4.26 11.68 -10.60
CA ALA A 229 4.19 12.89 -9.78
C ALA A 229 2.91 12.94 -8.93
N ALA A 230 1.75 12.58 -9.50
CA ALA A 230 0.47 12.54 -8.80
C ALA A 230 0.47 11.49 -7.67
N THR A 231 0.98 10.28 -7.93
CA THR A 231 1.05 9.21 -6.91
C THR A 231 2.02 9.55 -5.78
N VAL A 232 3.18 10.15 -6.09
CA VAL A 232 4.14 10.61 -5.08
C VAL A 232 3.55 11.74 -4.24
N TRP A 233 2.93 12.74 -4.87
CA TRP A 233 2.27 13.83 -4.15
C TRP A 233 1.16 13.29 -3.24
N LYS A 234 0.27 12.45 -3.78
CA LYS A 234 -0.89 11.95 -3.03
C LYS A 234 -0.52 10.96 -1.94
N SER A 235 0.53 10.17 -2.12
CA SER A 235 1.07 9.33 -1.05
C SER A 235 1.67 10.19 0.06
N ALA A 236 2.44 11.24 -0.26
CA ALA A 236 2.96 12.16 0.74
C ALA A 236 1.83 12.89 1.50
N GLU A 237 0.77 13.30 0.81
CA GLU A 237 -0.42 13.92 1.41
C GLU A 237 -1.16 12.95 2.34
N LEU A 238 -1.36 11.71 1.89
CA LEU A 238 -2.00 10.65 2.68
C LEU A 238 -1.18 10.32 3.94
N LEU A 239 0.15 10.24 3.81
CA LEU A 239 1.07 10.00 4.92
C LEU A 239 1.07 11.14 5.93
N LYS A 240 0.99 12.40 5.49
CA LYS A 240 0.85 13.56 6.40
C LYS A 240 -0.43 13.49 7.22
N LYS A 241 -1.56 13.09 6.61
CA LYS A 241 -2.83 12.91 7.35
C LYS A 241 -2.77 11.70 8.29
N ALA A 242 -2.18 10.59 7.83
CA ALA A 242 -1.97 9.36 8.58
C ALA A 242 -1.03 9.51 9.79
N GLY A 243 -0.05 10.41 9.71
CA GLY A 243 0.96 10.64 10.74
C GLY A 243 0.56 11.61 11.86
N GLY A 244 -0.74 11.96 11.96
CA GLY A 244 -1.39 12.76 13.01
C GLY A 244 -0.48 13.45 14.04
N ASN A 245 -0.46 14.79 14.00
CA ASN A 245 0.05 15.72 15.02
C ASN A 245 1.45 15.52 15.63
N ARG A 246 2.29 14.61 15.14
CA ARG A 246 3.67 14.47 15.63
C ARG A 246 4.55 15.68 15.37
N ASN A 247 4.21 16.48 14.36
CA ASN A 247 4.96 17.69 14.01
C ASN A 247 4.53 18.92 14.82
N GLU A 248 3.39 18.89 15.53
CA GLU A 248 2.94 20.00 16.38
C GLU A 248 3.31 19.80 17.85
N ILE A 249 3.59 18.57 18.30
CA ILE A 249 4.03 18.28 19.68
C ILE A 249 5.56 18.41 19.82
N ASN A 250 6.18 19.34 19.10
CA ASN A 250 7.58 19.70 19.29
C ASN A 250 7.76 21.21 19.44
N ILE A 251 6.96 21.84 20.30
CA ILE A 251 7.32 23.09 21.00
C ILE A 251 6.84 22.96 22.43
N GLY A 252 7.57 22.16 23.20
CA GLY A 252 7.41 21.97 24.63
C GLY A 252 8.76 21.66 25.28
N ALA A 253 9.85 22.23 24.74
CA ALA A 253 11.08 22.36 25.48
C ALA A 253 10.94 23.64 26.32
N SER A 254 10.25 23.51 27.45
CA SER A 254 10.42 24.42 28.58
C SER A 254 11.75 24.09 29.25
N VAL A 255 12.78 24.90 28.98
CA VAL A 255 13.75 25.37 29.98
C VAL A 255 14.03 26.83 29.65
#